data_AF-A0A661UMG3-F1
#
_entry.id   AF-A0A661UMG3-F1
#
_cell.length_a   1.000
_cell.length_b   1.000
_cell.length_c   1.000
_cell.angle_alpha   90.00
_cell.angle_beta   90.00
_cell.angle_gamma   90.00
#
_symmetry.space_group_name_H-M   'P 1'
#
loop_
_entity.id
_entity.type
_entity.pdbx_description
1 polymer ?
#
loop_
_entity_poly.entity_id
_entity_poly.type
_entity_poly.pdbx_seq_one_letter_code
_entity_poly.pdbx_strand_id
1 'polypeptide(L)' 'MPAIKVLCIWKVNEELKSYLQKGLKSFPDVKIIFPSDISESNLIELAIDADVIVGWRPTRKI' A
#
# COMPACT_ATOMS: atom_id res chain seq x y z
N MET A 1 14.65 -11.30 -9.57
CA MET A 1 13.42 -11.84 -8.96
C MET A 1 12.30 -10.86 -9.26
N PRO A 2 11.01 -11.26 -9.36
CA PRO A 2 9.94 -10.29 -9.59
C PRO A 2 9.84 -9.32 -8.40
N ALA A 3 9.50 -8.07 -8.67
CA ALA A 3 9.36 -7.06 -7.63
C ALA A 3 8.12 -7.36 -6.76
N ILE A 4 8.29 -7.37 -5.44
CA ILE A 4 7.23 -7.52 -4.44
C ILE A 4 6.36 -6.26 -4.46
N LYS A 5 5.09 -6.41 -4.83
CA LYS A 5 4.08 -5.34 -4.86
C LYS A 5 3.30 -5.30 -3.54
N VAL A 6 3.38 -4.17 -2.84
CA VAL A 6 2.68 -3.92 -1.57
C VAL A 6 1.54 -2.92 -1.81
N LEU A 7 0.29 -3.34 -1.63
CA LEU A 7 -0.90 -2.50 -1.78
C LEU A 7 -1.38 -1.96 -0.43
N CYS A 8 -1.49 -0.63 -0.31
CA CYS A 8 -2.17 0.01 0.82
C CYS A 8 -3.65 0.25 0.50
N ILE A 9 -4.56 -0.37 1.26
CA ILE A 9 -6.02 -0.27 1.03
C ILE A 9 -6.71 0.91 1.74
N TRP A 10 -5.95 1.96 2.07
CA TRP A 10 -6.48 3.17 2.72
C TRP A 10 -5.76 4.42 2.20
N LYS A 11 -6.32 5.60 2.48
CA LYS A 11 -5.70 6.88 2.14
C LYS A 11 -4.51 7.15 3.07
N VAL A 12 -3.33 6.70 2.65
CA VAL A 12 -2.06 6.92 3.36
C VAL A 12 -1.72 8.41 3.35
N ASN A 13 -1.40 8.98 4.51
CA ASN A 13 -0.94 10.37 4.60
C ASN A 13 0.50 10.52 4.05
N GLU A 14 0.90 11.73 3.66
CA GLU A 14 2.20 11.98 3.02
C GLU A 14 3.41 11.69 3.91
N GLU A 15 3.26 11.90 5.23
CA GLU A 15 4.30 11.59 6.21
C GLU A 15 4.60 10.08 6.22
N LEU A 16 3.57 9.25 6.29
CA LEU A 16 3.72 7.80 6.28
C LEU A 16 4.21 7.28 4.93
N LYS A 17 3.75 7.86 3.80
CA LYS A 17 4.31 7.54 2.48
C LYS A 17 5.83 7.78 2.46
N SER A 18 6.27 8.94 2.92
CA SER A 18 7.68 9.32 2.96
C SER A 18 8.48 8.41 3.90
N TYR A 19 7.93 8.08 5.06
CA TYR A 19 8.54 7.15 6.02
C TYR A 19 8.76 5.77 5.41
N LEU A 20 7.72 5.21 4.78
CA LEU A 20 7.78 3.89 4.15
C LEU A 20 8.76 3.86 2.97
N GLN A 21 8.71 4.87 2.09
CA GLN A 21 9.64 4.98 0.96
C GLN A 21 11.10 5.12 1.42
N LYS A 22 11.37 5.90 2.47
CA LYS A 22 12.71 6.06 3.03
C LYS A 22 13.20 4.77 3.70
N GLY A 23 12.35 4.11 4.49
CA GLY A 23 12.69 2.87 5.19
C GLY A 23 12.94 1.69 4.25
N LEU A 24 12.27 1.67 3.10
CA LEU A 24 12.39 0.59 2.12
C LEU A 24 13.37 0.91 0.98
N LYS A 25 14.09 2.03 1.04
CA LYS A 25 15.02 2.46 -0.02
C LYS A 25 16.10 1.43 -0.36
N SER A 26 16.54 0.62 0.61
CA SER A 26 17.54 -0.44 0.41
C SER A 26 16.98 -1.71 -0.23
N PHE A 27 15.67 -1.79 -0.48
CA PHE A 27 14.97 -2.93 -1.08
C PHE A 27 14.33 -2.50 -2.41
N PRO A 28 15.14 -2.35 -3.48
CA PRO A 28 14.65 -1.86 -4.77
C PRO A 28 13.61 -2.76 -5.43
N ASP A 29 13.56 -4.03 -5.02
CA ASP A 29 12.57 -5.00 -5.47
C ASP A 29 11.21 -4.83 -4.78
N VAL A 30 11.04 -3.86 -3.88
CA VAL A 30 9.75 -3.58 -3.22
C VAL A 30 9.10 -2.36 -3.86
N LYS A 31 7.90 -2.55 -4.44
CA LYS A 31 7.07 -1.48 -4.99
C LYS A 31 5.83 -1.30 -4.13
N ILE A 32 5.72 -0.14 -3.48
CA ILE A 32 4.52 0.22 -2.71
C ILE A 32 3.54 0.96 -3.62
N ILE A 33 2.28 0.54 -3.60
CA ILE A 33 1.17 1.13 -4.33
C ILE A 33 0.34 1.93 -3.33
N PHE A 34 0.22 3.24 -3.59
CA PHE A 34 -0.64 4.16 -2.86
C PHE A 34 -1.80 4.59 -3.77
N PRO A 35 -2.96 3.92 -3.72
CA PRO A 35 -4.08 4.24 -4.60
C PRO A 35 -4.62 5.65 -4.30
N SER A 36 -4.89 6.42 -5.35
CA SER A 36 -5.61 7.69 -5.24
C SER A 36 -7.12 7.48 -5.05
N ASP A 37 -7.65 6.38 -5.61
CA ASP A 37 -9.02 5.91 -5.44
C ASP A 37 -9.05 4.68 -4.53
N ILE A 38 -9.84 4.75 -3.46
CA ILE A 38 -10.04 3.67 -2.48
C ILE A 38 -11.40 2.99 -2.63
N SER A 39 -12.07 3.16 -3.77
CA SER A 39 -13.28 2.41 -4.12
C SER A 39 -13.01 0.90 -4.10
N GLU A 40 -14.01 0.14 -3.69
CA GLU A 40 -13.90 -1.33 -3.58
C GLU A 40 -13.48 -1.97 -4.91
N SER A 41 -14.07 -1.51 -6.03
CA SER A 41 -13.75 -1.99 -7.37
C SER A 41 -12.27 -1.77 -7.73
N ASN A 42 -11.73 -0.57 -7.48
CA ASN A 42 -10.33 -0.27 -7.78
C ASN A 42 -9.38 -1.07 -6.88
N LEU A 43 -9.74 -1.26 -5.60
CA LEU A 43 -8.93 -2.06 -4.68
C LEU A 43 -8.91 -3.55 -5.08
N ILE A 44 -10.03 -4.10 -5.55
CA ILE A 44 -10.10 -5.47 -6.06
C ILE A 44 -9.20 -5.63 -7.27
N GLU A 45 -9.26 -4.71 -8.24
CA GLU A 45 -8.39 -4.75 -9.43
C GLU A 45 -6.91 -4.70 -9.08
N LEU A 46 -6.51 -3.79 -8.17
CA LEU A 46 -5.13 -3.67 -7.72
C LEU A 46 -4.66 -4.88 -6.90
N ALA A 47 -5.57 -5.53 -6.17
CA ALA A 47 -5.26 -6.68 -5.31
C ALA A 47 -4.92 -7.95 -6.12
N ILE A 48 -5.43 -8.09 -7.35
CA ILE A 48 -5.12 -9.23 -8.24
C ILE A 48 -3.61 -9.37 -8.46
N ASP A 49 -2.93 -8.23 -8.54
CA ASP A 49 -1.51 -8.11 -8.87
C ASP A 49 -0.62 -7.89 -7.65
N ALA A 50 -1.18 -7.82 -6.44
CA ALA A 50 -0.46 -7.50 -5.21
C ALA A 50 0.07 -8.77 -4.52
N ASP A 51 1.33 -8.74 -4.09
CA ASP A 51 1.92 -9.82 -3.29
C ASP A 51 1.59 -9.66 -1.79
N VAL A 52 1.45 -8.40 -1.34
CA VAL A 52 1.15 -8.04 0.04
C VAL A 52 0.06 -6.98 0.07
N ILE A 53 -0.96 -7.19 0.91
CA ILE A 53 -2.01 -6.21 1.18
C ILE A 53 -1.86 -5.72 2.61
N VAL A 54 -1.73 -4.40 2.77
CA VAL A 54 -1.68 -3.74 4.08
C VAL A 54 -2.93 -2.91 4.23
N GLY A 55 -3.56 -2.97 5.41
CA GLY A 55 -4.71 -2.15 5.75
C GLY A 55 -4.56 -1.57 7.15
N TRP A 56 -4.93 -0.31 7.31
CA TRP A 56 -5.25 0.26 8.61
C TRP A 56 -6.77 0.27 8.76
N ARG A 57 -7.29 -0.66 9.56
CA ARG A 57 -8.73 -0.73 9.88
C ARG A 57 -8.94 -0.22 11.31
N PRO A 58 -9.18 1.08 11.53
CA PRO A 58 -9.64 1.56 12.82
C PRO A 58 -11.10 1.12 12.97
N THR A 59 -11.33 -0.15 13.33
CA THR A 59 -12.68 -0.66 13.63
C THR A 59 -13.20 -0.18 14.97
N ARG A 60 -12.35 0.44 15.79
CA ARG A 60 -12.75 1.07 17.04
C ARG A 60 -12.77 2.56 16.84
N LYS A 61 -13.97 3.15 16.94
CA LYS A 61 -14.11 4.55 17.30
C LYS A 61 -13.36 4.71 18.63
N ILE A 62 -12.28 5.48 18.62
CA ILE A 62 -11.65 5.98 19.84
C ILE A 62 -12.56 7.09 20.38
#